data_AF-A0A497EZG3-F1
#
_entry.id   AF-A0A497EZG3-F1
#
_cell.length_a   1.000
_cell.length_b   1.000
_cell.length_c   1.000
_cell.angle_alpha   90.00
_cell.angle_beta   90.00
_cell.angle_gamma   90.00
#
_symmetry.space_group_name_H-M   'P 1'
#
loop_
_entity.id
_entity.type
_entity.pdbx_description
1 polymer ?
#
loop_
_entity_poly.entity_id
_entity_poly.type
_entity_poly.pdbx_seq_one_letter_code
_entity_poly.pdbx_strand_id
1 'polypeptide(L)'
;MVDVTRIEELKKRGELVVEAPLEVLREAAKITLGVSVKEIREDNKIIFTYDSPVCPPRIILTEIEPGKYHVISSNKCSIPDCPYWESCARSDTERLRIFEIVIKKLLGEKKILESRYEWLPERVREEELEKLIDRMIRRPKPEEL
;
A
#
# COMPACT_ATOMS: atom_id res chain seq x y z
N MET A 1 -24.82 2.06 -16.24
CA MET A 1 -24.30 0.69 -16.37
C MET A 1 -22.85 0.76 -15.93
N VAL A 2 -22.47 0.11 -14.83
CA VAL A 2 -21.07 0.06 -14.40
C VAL A 2 -20.36 -0.90 -15.34
N ASP A 3 -19.41 -0.40 -16.12
CA ASP A 3 -18.71 -1.15 -17.16
C ASP A 3 -18.13 -2.47 -16.61
N VAL A 4 -18.41 -3.57 -17.30
CA VAL A 4 -17.98 -4.93 -16.90
C VAL A 4 -16.44 -4.99 -16.85
N THR A 5 -15.77 -4.27 -17.74
CA THR A 5 -14.32 -4.02 -17.75
C THR A 5 -13.84 -3.40 -16.44
N ARG A 6 -14.53 -2.40 -15.91
CA ARG A 6 -14.15 -1.72 -14.65
C ARG A 6 -14.27 -2.63 -13.43
N ILE A 7 -15.19 -3.61 -13.46
CA ILE A 7 -15.35 -4.63 -12.42
C ILE A 7 -14.26 -5.70 -12.51
N GLU A 8 -13.88 -6.11 -13.73
CA GLU A 8 -12.71 -6.99 -13.94
C GLU A 8 -11.39 -6.29 -13.60
N GLU A 9 -11.28 -4.99 -13.83
CA GLU A 9 -10.14 -4.14 -13.48
C GLU A 9 -9.95 -3.97 -11.96
N LEU A 10 -11.03 -3.98 -11.18
CA LEU A 10 -10.94 -3.99 -9.72
C LEU A 10 -10.40 -5.33 -9.20
N LYS A 11 -10.68 -6.44 -9.88
CA LYS A 11 -10.14 -7.77 -9.53
C LYS A 11 -8.62 -7.85 -9.72
N LYS A 12 -8.06 -7.08 -10.67
CA LYS A 12 -6.62 -6.97 -10.96
C LYS A 12 -5.78 -6.29 -9.89
N ARG A 13 -6.41 -5.63 -8.91
CA ARG A 13 -5.70 -4.92 -7.86
C ARG A 13 -5.47 -5.87 -6.69
N GLY A 14 -4.23 -5.91 -6.21
CA GLY A 14 -3.92 -6.72 -5.04
C GLY A 14 -4.75 -6.32 -3.82
N GLU A 15 -4.97 -7.28 -2.94
CA GLU A 15 -5.66 -7.13 -1.67
C GLU A 15 -4.87 -7.80 -0.55
N LEU A 16 -4.99 -7.24 0.65
CA LEU A 16 -4.28 -7.70 1.84
C LEU A 16 -5.20 -7.61 3.05
N VAL A 17 -5.29 -8.68 3.84
CA VAL A 17 -6.01 -8.69 5.12
C VAL A 17 -4.99 -8.81 6.24
N VAL A 18 -4.99 -7.81 7.13
CA VAL A 18 -4.02 -7.69 8.23
C VAL A 18 -4.71 -7.55 9.57
N GLU A 19 -4.09 -8.14 10.60
CA GLU A 19 -4.51 -7.95 11.99
C GLU A 19 -3.41 -7.21 12.75
N ALA A 20 -3.64 -5.92 13.01
CA ALA A 20 -2.63 -5.04 13.60
C ALA A 20 -3.26 -3.80 14.24
N PRO A 21 -2.60 -3.20 15.26
CA PRO A 21 -2.97 -1.86 15.73
C PRO A 21 -2.84 -0.83 14.61
N LEU A 22 -3.77 0.14 14.58
CA LEU A 22 -3.81 1.18 13.55
C LEU A 22 -2.51 2.01 13.52
N GLU A 23 -1.87 2.20 14.67
CA GLU A 23 -0.59 2.91 14.79
C GLU A 23 0.49 2.27 13.94
N VAL A 24 0.51 0.93 13.88
CA VAL A 24 1.49 0.18 13.11
C VAL A 24 1.19 0.27 11.62
N LEU A 25 -0.08 0.19 11.24
CA LEU A 25 -0.51 0.37 9.85
C LEU A 25 -0.18 1.79 9.34
N ARG A 26 -0.34 2.80 10.20
CA ARG A 26 0.07 4.19 9.91
C ARG A 26 1.57 4.29 9.67
N GLU A 27 2.38 3.65 10.50
CA GLU A 27 3.84 3.66 10.33
C GLU A 27 4.28 2.90 9.08
N ALA A 28 3.65 1.75 8.81
CA ALA A 28 3.87 1.00 7.59
C ALA A 28 3.53 1.83 6.34
N ALA A 29 2.46 2.61 6.39
CA ALA A 29 2.05 3.48 5.29
C ALA A 29 3.06 4.61 5.05
N LYS A 30 3.63 5.21 6.10
CA LYS A 30 4.71 6.20 5.98
C LYS A 30 5.96 5.62 5.32
N ILE A 31 6.38 4.42 5.71
CA ILE A 31 7.56 3.78 5.11
C ILE A 31 7.28 3.46 3.63
N THR A 32 6.07 2.95 3.33
CA THR A 32 5.67 2.55 1.98
C THR A 32 5.53 3.74 1.02
N LEU A 33 4.95 4.85 1.49
CA LEU A 33 4.67 6.03 0.66
C LEU A 33 5.80 7.07 0.70
N GLY A 34 6.69 7.00 1.68
CA GLY A 34 7.75 7.99 1.93
C GLY A 34 7.35 9.11 2.90
N VAL A 35 8.16 10.17 2.95
CA VAL A 35 8.06 11.21 3.99
C VAL A 35 6.98 12.25 3.63
N SER A 36 6.01 12.45 4.53
CA SER A 36 4.82 13.35 4.46
C SER A 36 3.48 12.69 4.09
N VAL A 37 3.16 11.56 4.75
CA VAL A 37 1.83 10.93 4.65
C VAL A 37 0.80 11.66 5.50
N LYS A 38 -0.33 12.01 4.88
CA LYS A 38 -1.58 12.47 5.47
C LYS A 38 -2.52 11.29 5.72
N GLU A 39 -3.25 11.35 6.82
CA GLU A 39 -4.37 10.45 7.15
C GLU A 39 -5.69 11.19 6.87
N ILE A 40 -6.54 10.60 6.03
CA ILE A 40 -7.88 11.09 5.71
C ILE A 40 -8.88 10.01 6.14
N ARG A 41 -9.98 10.41 6.78
CA ARG A 41 -11.06 9.51 7.18
C ARG A 41 -12.33 9.86 6.42
N GLU A 42 -12.77 8.95 5.56
CA GLU A 42 -13.93 9.13 4.66
C GLU A 42 -14.67 7.79 4.53
N ASP A 43 -16.00 7.78 4.63
CA ASP A 43 -16.85 6.61 4.34
C ASP A 43 -16.38 5.27 4.96
N ASN A 44 -16.11 5.26 6.26
CA ASN A 44 -15.57 4.11 7.02
C ASN A 44 -14.18 3.61 6.54
N LYS A 45 -13.46 4.44 5.81
CA LYS A 45 -12.10 4.16 5.34
C LYS A 45 -11.10 5.08 6.01
N ILE A 46 -9.92 4.53 6.25
CA ILE A 46 -8.73 5.29 6.64
C ILE A 46 -7.80 5.29 5.45
N ILE A 47 -7.53 6.47 4.91
CA ILE A 47 -6.74 6.65 3.70
C ILE A 47 -5.43 7.32 4.07
N PHE A 48 -4.33 6.63 3.81
CA PHE A 48 -3.00 7.19 3.88
C PHE A 48 -2.55 7.63 2.49
N THR A 49 -2.16 8.90 2.35
CA THR A 49 -1.79 9.49 1.06
C THR A 49 -0.81 10.64 1.25
N TYR A 50 -0.27 11.22 0.18
CA TYR A 50 0.49 12.48 0.25
C TYR A 50 0.10 13.38 -0.92
N ASP A 51 0.48 14.66 -0.85
CA ASP A 51 0.15 15.61 -1.91
C ASP A 51 0.95 15.29 -3.18
N SER A 52 0.24 14.94 -4.24
CA SER A 52 0.78 14.80 -5.59
C SER A 52 -0.13 15.56 -6.56
N PRO A 53 0.44 16.33 -7.50
CA PRO A 53 -0.35 17.19 -8.38
C PRO A 53 -1.22 16.43 -9.39
N VAL A 54 -0.91 15.17 -9.68
CA VAL A 54 -1.55 14.42 -10.78
C VAL A 54 -2.31 13.19 -10.27
N CYS A 55 -1.61 12.30 -9.58
CA CYS A 55 -2.17 11.01 -9.14
C CYS A 55 -1.62 10.66 -7.76
N PRO A 56 -2.14 11.24 -6.66
CA PRO A 56 -1.65 10.91 -5.33
C PRO A 56 -1.92 9.43 -5.03
N PRO A 57 -0.87 8.68 -4.63
CA PRO A 57 -1.01 7.29 -4.24
C PRO A 57 -1.71 7.20 -2.90
N ARG A 58 -2.45 6.11 -2.71
CA ARG A 58 -3.25 5.86 -1.53
C ARG A 58 -3.06 4.43 -1.07
N ILE A 59 -2.94 4.27 0.24
CA ILE A 59 -3.18 3.02 0.95
C ILE A 59 -4.50 3.21 1.68
N ILE A 60 -5.46 2.34 1.41
CA ILE A 60 -6.83 2.46 1.90
C ILE A 60 -7.07 1.28 2.82
N LEU A 61 -7.38 1.58 4.08
CA LEU A 61 -7.81 0.62 5.07
C LEU A 61 -9.33 0.68 5.21
N THR A 62 -9.96 -0.50 5.22
CA THR A 62 -11.35 -0.67 5.64
C THR A 62 -11.34 -1.61 6.84
N GLU A 63 -11.78 -1.13 8.00
CA GLU A 63 -11.90 -1.99 9.18
C GLU A 63 -13.04 -2.99 8.97
N ILE A 64 -12.73 -4.28 9.07
CA ILE A 64 -13.71 -5.36 8.91
C ILE A 64 -14.13 -5.95 10.26
N GLU A 65 -13.20 -5.99 11.21
CA GLU A 65 -13.39 -6.38 12.60
C GLU A 65 -12.44 -5.51 13.46
N PRO A 66 -12.68 -5.32 14.76
CA PRO A 66 -11.80 -4.53 15.61
C PRO A 66 -10.33 -4.97 15.51
N GLY A 67 -9.47 -4.09 15.01
CA GLY A 67 -8.03 -4.38 14.84
C GLY A 67 -7.67 -5.22 13.61
N LYS A 68 -8.64 -5.51 12.73
CA LYS A 68 -8.46 -6.26 11.49
C LYS A 68 -8.93 -5.43 10.29
N TYR A 69 -8.05 -5.29 9.31
CA TYR A 69 -8.23 -4.35 8.22
C TYR A 69 -8.07 -5.05 6.88
N HIS A 70 -9.00 -4.77 5.97
CA HIS A 70 -8.82 -5.00 4.55
C HIS A 70 -8.07 -3.81 3.96
N VAL A 71 -6.97 -4.08 3.27
CA VAL A 71 -6.05 -3.10 2.73
C VAL A 71 -5.97 -3.22 1.23
N ILE A 72 -6.20 -2.10 0.56
CA ILE A 72 -6.00 -1.96 -0.88
C ILE A 72 -5.13 -0.74 -1.18
N SER A 73 -4.60 -0.72 -2.38
CA SER A 73 -3.77 0.37 -2.89
C SER A 73 -4.45 0.97 -4.13
N SER A 74 -4.43 2.29 -4.25
CA SER A 74 -4.95 2.96 -5.46
C SER A 74 -4.36 4.34 -5.65
N ASN A 75 -4.36 4.85 -6.88
CA ASN A 75 -4.12 6.27 -7.15
C ASN A 75 -5.45 7.04 -7.24
N LYS A 76 -5.50 8.29 -6.76
CA LYS A 76 -6.61 9.21 -7.07
C LYS A 76 -6.30 9.92 -8.38
N CYS A 77 -6.61 9.30 -9.51
CA CYS A 77 -6.39 9.92 -10.82
C CYS A 77 -7.39 11.07 -11.03
N SER A 78 -6.89 12.24 -11.41
CA SER A 78 -7.70 13.40 -11.77
C SER A 78 -8.06 13.45 -13.26
N ILE A 79 -7.46 12.57 -14.08
CA ILE A 79 -7.63 12.50 -15.53
C ILE A 79 -8.73 11.47 -15.85
N PRO A 80 -9.89 11.89 -16.39
CA PRO A 80 -10.89 10.96 -16.93
C PRO A 80 -10.29 10.13 -18.07
N ASP A 81 -10.62 8.84 -18.12
CA ASP A 81 -10.21 7.91 -19.19
C ASP A 81 -8.69 7.86 -19.46
N CYS A 82 -7.89 7.94 -18.40
CA CYS A 82 -6.43 7.87 -18.48
C CYS A 82 -5.97 6.55 -19.15
N PRO A 83 -5.15 6.60 -20.22
CA PRO A 83 -4.72 5.41 -20.95
C PRO A 83 -3.68 4.57 -20.18
N TYR A 84 -3.13 5.09 -19.08
CA TYR A 84 -2.08 4.44 -18.28
C TYR A 84 -2.62 3.54 -17.15
N TRP A 85 -3.86 3.06 -17.27
CA TRP A 85 -4.54 2.31 -16.22
C TRP A 85 -3.83 1.01 -15.85
N GLU A 86 -3.26 0.27 -16.82
CA GLU A 86 -2.50 -0.96 -16.55
C GLU A 86 -1.26 -0.69 -15.70
N SER A 87 -0.52 0.37 -16.04
CA SER A 87 0.64 0.79 -15.28
C SER A 87 0.25 1.21 -13.87
N CYS A 88 -0.91 1.86 -13.69
CA CYS A 88 -1.42 2.20 -12.36
C CYS A 88 -1.75 0.96 -11.54
N ALA A 89 -2.42 -0.04 -12.14
CA ALA A 89 -2.75 -1.29 -11.45
C ALA A 89 -1.50 -2.07 -11.02
N ARG A 90 -0.44 -2.07 -11.84
CA ARG A 90 0.86 -2.64 -11.47
C ARG A 90 1.49 -1.90 -10.29
N SER A 91 1.58 -0.58 -10.35
CA SER A 91 2.12 0.23 -9.25
C SER A 91 1.29 0.12 -7.96
N ASP A 92 -0.02 -0.03 -8.07
CA ASP A 92 -0.89 -0.27 -6.92
C ASP A 92 -0.54 -1.60 -6.24
N THR A 93 -0.32 -2.65 -7.04
CA THR A 93 0.05 -3.99 -6.57
C THR A 93 1.45 -4.00 -5.94
N GLU A 94 2.44 -3.37 -6.59
CA GLU A 94 3.80 -3.20 -6.07
C GLU A 94 3.80 -2.47 -4.71
N ARG A 95 3.04 -1.38 -4.61
CA ARG A 95 2.91 -0.62 -3.37
C ARG A 95 2.30 -1.45 -2.25
N LEU A 96 1.29 -2.27 -2.57
CA LEU A 96 0.68 -3.14 -1.57
C LEU A 96 1.63 -4.26 -1.12
N ARG A 97 2.49 -4.76 -2.02
CA ARG A 97 3.55 -5.72 -1.66
C ARG A 97 4.63 -5.09 -0.78
N ILE A 98 5.07 -3.86 -1.09
CA ILE A 98 5.98 -3.10 -0.22
C ILE A 98 5.35 -2.95 1.18
N PHE A 99 4.07 -2.56 1.24
CA PHE A 99 3.34 -2.43 2.49
C PHE A 99 3.29 -3.73 3.29
N GLU A 100 3.01 -4.86 2.64
CA GLU A 100 3.05 -6.18 3.29
C GLU A 100 4.44 -6.49 3.87
N ILE A 101 5.52 -6.26 3.09
CA ILE A 101 6.90 -6.51 3.56
C ILE A 101 7.21 -5.63 4.77
N VAL A 102 6.80 -4.36 4.75
CA VAL A 102 6.99 -3.46 5.90
C VAL A 102 6.24 -3.97 7.14
N ILE A 103 4.98 -4.41 6.99
CA ILE A 103 4.22 -4.99 8.12
C ILE A 103 4.91 -6.24 8.65
N LYS A 104 5.36 -7.15 7.77
CA LYS A 104 6.10 -8.35 8.16
C LYS A 104 7.35 -8.00 8.97
N LYS A 105 8.07 -6.93 8.61
CA LYS A 105 9.23 -6.45 9.37
C LYS A 105 8.87 -5.80 10.71
N LEU A 106 7.75 -5.09 10.79
CA LEU A 106 7.31 -4.43 12.03
C LEU A 106 6.67 -5.38 13.05
N LEU A 107 5.93 -6.41 12.60
CA LEU A 107 5.08 -7.27 13.45
C LEU A 107 5.37 -8.77 13.36
N GLY A 108 6.16 -9.20 12.37
CA GLY A 108 6.33 -10.61 12.02
C GLY A 108 5.24 -11.14 11.08
N GLU A 109 5.52 -12.24 10.39
CA GLU A 109 4.68 -12.78 9.31
C GLU A 109 3.27 -13.21 9.75
N LYS A 110 3.11 -13.60 11.03
CA LYS A 110 1.86 -14.17 11.56
C LYS A 110 0.67 -13.19 11.59
N LYS A 111 0.89 -11.91 11.30
CA LYS A 111 -0.14 -10.85 11.29
C LYS A 111 -0.72 -10.55 9.93
N ILE A 112 -0.18 -11.17 8.87
CA ILE A 112 -0.79 -11.19 7.55
C ILE A 112 -1.70 -12.42 7.49
N LEU A 113 -3.00 -12.19 7.39
CA LEU A 113 -4.00 -13.27 7.37
C LEU A 113 -4.23 -13.78 5.95
N GLU A 114 -4.22 -12.87 4.97
CA GLU A 114 -4.43 -13.18 3.58
C GLU A 114 -3.72 -12.15 2.70
N SER A 115 -3.07 -12.60 1.63
CA SER A 115 -2.51 -11.72 0.61
C SER A 115 -2.78 -12.29 -0.77
N ARG A 116 -3.28 -11.43 -1.66
CA ARG A 116 -3.59 -11.81 -3.04
C ARG A 116 -3.06 -10.73 -3.97
N TYR A 117 -2.23 -11.16 -4.92
CA TYR A 117 -1.60 -10.29 -5.91
C TYR A 117 -1.85 -10.89 -7.29
N GLU A 118 -2.44 -10.12 -8.20
CA GLU A 118 -2.59 -10.55 -9.59
C GLU A 118 -1.32 -10.26 -10.43
N TRP A 119 -0.57 -9.21 -10.04
CA TRP A 119 0.70 -8.84 -10.65
C TRP A 119 1.85 -9.06 -9.66
N LEU A 120 2.72 -10.03 -9.92
CA LEU A 120 3.97 -10.17 -9.21
C LEU A 120 5.03 -9.31 -9.92
N PRO A 121 5.79 -8.45 -9.22
CA PRO A 121 6.84 -7.68 -9.86
C PRO A 121 7.89 -8.64 -10.45
N GLU A 122 8.03 -8.67 -11.77
CA GLU A 122 9.01 -9.52 -12.47
C GLU A 122 10.48 -9.14 -12.17
N ARG A 123 10.74 -8.04 -11.45
CA ARG A 123 12.06 -7.39 -11.50
C ARG A 123 12.64 -6.81 -10.22
N VAL A 124 12.02 -6.95 -9.07
CA VAL A 124 12.71 -6.59 -7.81
C VAL A 124 12.96 -7.88 -7.06
N ARG A 125 14.23 -8.31 -7.02
CA ARG A 125 14.63 -9.40 -6.12
C ARG A 125 14.18 -8.96 -4.73
N GLU A 126 13.30 -9.73 -4.09
CA GLU A 126 12.72 -9.36 -2.79
C GLU A 126 13.81 -8.95 -1.78
N GLU A 127 14.98 -9.61 -1.86
CA GLU A 127 16.19 -9.28 -1.12
C GLU A 127 16.68 -7.82 -1.28
N GLU A 128 16.58 -7.23 -2.47
CA GLU A 128 16.99 -5.83 -2.71
C GLU A 128 15.97 -4.85 -2.15
N LEU A 129 14.67 -5.16 -2.29
CA LEU A 129 13.59 -4.38 -1.70
C LEU A 129 13.69 -4.41 -0.17
N GLU A 130 13.95 -5.59 0.40
CA GLU A 130 14.11 -5.80 1.84
C GLU A 130 15.29 -4.99 2.40
N LYS A 131 16.44 -4.96 1.71
CA LYS A 131 17.60 -4.16 2.09
C LYS A 131 17.28 -2.66 2.08
N LEU A 132 16.49 -2.21 1.11
CA LEU A 132 16.10 -0.80 0.99
C LEU A 132 15.14 -0.40 2.12
N ILE A 133 14.17 -1.26 2.41
CA ILE A 133 13.25 -1.09 3.54
C ILE A 133 14.00 -1.10 4.88
N ASP A 134 15.00 -1.98 5.06
CA ASP A 134 15.81 -2.02 6.29
C ASP A 134 16.55 -0.71 6.55
N ARG A 135 17.05 -0.06 5.49
CA ARG A 135 17.69 1.26 5.60
C ARG A 135 16.69 2.36 5.97
N MET A 136 15.43 2.24 5.56
CA MET A 136 14.38 3.20 5.92
C MET A 136 13.88 3.02 7.37
N ILE A 137 13.85 1.76 7.86
CA ILE A 137 13.48 1.44 9.25
C ILE A 137 14.62 1.79 10.21
N ARG A 138 15.86 1.49 9.85
CA ARG A 138 17.05 1.93 10.60
C ARG A 138 17.20 3.44 10.40
N ARG A 139 16.65 4.24 11.32
CA ARG A 139 17.14 5.62 11.49
C ARG A 139 18.67 5.57 11.59
N PRO A 140 19.43 6.35 10.80
CA PRO A 140 20.85 6.50 11.09
C PRO A 140 20.96 7.00 12.53
N LYS A 141 21.83 6.36 13.32
CA LYS A 141 22.24 6.97 14.59
C LYS A 141 22.93 8.29 14.23
N PRO A 142 22.79 9.35 15.04
CA PRO A 142 23.46 10.63 14.81
C PRO A 142 24.99 10.56 14.71
N GLU A 143 25.60 9.39 14.94
CA GLU A 143 27.04 9.16 14.99
C GLU A 143 27.67 8.85 13.62
N GLU A 144 26.89 8.76 12.53
CA GLU A 144 27.38 8.49 11.17
C GLU A 144 27.13 9.65 10.17
N LEU A 145 26.93 10.88 10.66
CA LEU A 145 26.92 12.12 9.86
C LEU A 145 28.19 12.93 10.05
#